data_AF-A0A0M8YM76-F1
#
_entry.id   AF-A0A0M8YM76-F1
#
_cell.length_a   1.000
_cell.length_b   1.000
_cell.length_c   1.000
_cell.angle_alpha   90.00
_cell.angle_beta   90.00
_cell.angle_gamma   90.00
#
_symmetry.space_group_name_H-M   'P 1'
#
loop_
_entity.id
_entity.type
_entity.pdbx_description
1 polymer ?
#
loop_
_entity_poly.entity_id
_entity_poly.type
_entity_poly.pdbx_seq_one_letter_code
_entity_poly.pdbx_strand_id
1 'polypeptide(L)'
;MRLPELDYFDLPSTAQGLNVVGDVELMICWPSTPCDKYKTSKVKFTLIVNQWKSDGTLCKTDDSVAVTHDVPYWVHHKYVPLNKADFTVSKEPGCVPRFNTYVKAEWLGGETAGIQGTATRLPDSRGSTTTHDSDMSHAYVLPY
;
A
#
# COMPACT_ATOMS: atom_id res chain seq x y z
N MET A 1 6.70 1.39 13.95
CA MET A 1 5.96 0.89 12.78
C MET A 1 6.94 0.08 11.96
N ARG A 2 6.65 -1.20 11.67
CA ARG A 2 7.52 -2.07 10.85
C ARG A 2 7.14 -1.81 9.40
N LEU A 3 8.11 -1.45 8.55
CA LEU A 3 7.86 -1.32 7.12
C LEU A 3 7.74 -2.73 6.51
N PRO A 4 6.81 -2.96 5.56
CA PRO A 4 6.73 -4.21 4.83
C PRO A 4 8.07 -4.47 4.10
N GLU A 5 8.48 -5.74 4.04
CA GLU A 5 9.77 -6.16 3.45
C GLU A 5 9.71 -6.16 1.92
N LEU A 6 9.40 -5.02 1.31
CA LEU A 6 9.27 -4.92 -0.14
C LEU A 6 10.61 -4.67 -0.82
N ASP A 7 10.80 -5.30 -1.99
CA ASP A 7 11.94 -5.03 -2.86
C ASP A 7 12.02 -3.54 -3.22
N TYR A 8 13.25 -3.06 -3.36
CA TYR A 8 13.51 -1.71 -3.84
C TYR A 8 13.54 -1.66 -5.36
N PHE A 9 13.24 -0.49 -5.90
CA PHE A 9 13.57 -0.13 -7.26
C PHE A 9 14.41 1.15 -7.29
N ASP A 10 15.35 1.21 -8.22
CA ASP A 10 16.23 2.36 -8.42
C ASP A 10 15.79 3.15 -9.66
N LEU A 11 15.82 4.48 -9.57
CA LEU A 11 15.64 5.40 -10.69
C LEU A 11 16.99 6.04 -11.07
N PRO A 12 17.12 6.59 -12.29
CA PRO A 12 18.30 7.38 -12.65
C PRO A 12 18.52 8.53 -11.66
N SER A 13 19.79 8.87 -11.37
CA SER A 13 20.14 10.00 -10.50
C SER A 13 19.69 11.37 -11.02
N THR A 14 19.27 11.43 -12.28
CA THR A 14 18.70 12.63 -12.92
C THR A 14 17.21 12.81 -12.67
N ALA A 15 16.51 11.79 -12.12
CA ALA A 15 15.09 11.89 -11.83
C ALA A 15 14.81 12.99 -10.80
N GLN A 16 13.85 13.87 -11.10
CA GLN A 16 13.41 14.96 -10.22
C GLN A 16 12.23 14.53 -9.37
N GLY A 17 11.39 13.66 -9.91
CA GLY A 17 10.25 13.10 -9.21
C GLY A 17 9.75 11.82 -9.84
N LEU A 18 8.68 11.30 -9.25
CA LEU A 18 7.92 10.19 -9.80
C LEU A 18 6.42 10.36 -9.54
N ASN A 19 5.62 9.90 -10.50
CA ASN A 19 4.21 9.60 -10.27
C ASN A 19 4.11 8.15 -9.82
N VAL A 20 3.34 7.89 -8.76
CA VAL A 20 3.08 6.54 -8.25
C VAL A 20 1.59 6.28 -8.29
N VAL A 21 1.20 5.28 -9.06
CA VAL A 21 -0.16 4.74 -9.04
C VAL A 21 -0.09 3.38 -8.37
N GLY A 22 -0.85 3.21 -7.29
CA GLY A 22 -0.97 1.96 -6.57
C GLY A 22 -2.43 1.53 -6.48
N ASP A 23 -2.69 0.24 -6.57
CA ASP A 23 -4.02 -0.30 -6.36
C ASP A 23 -4.04 -1.51 -5.41
N VAL A 24 -5.21 -1.78 -4.84
CA VAL A 24 -5.51 -3.00 -4.08
C VAL A 24 -6.91 -3.50 -4.42
N GLU A 25 -7.08 -4.81 -4.30
CA GLU A 25 -8.37 -5.46 -4.36
C GLU A 25 -8.79 -5.96 -2.97
N LEU A 26 -9.86 -5.37 -2.43
CA LEU A 26 -10.45 -5.77 -1.15
C LEU A 26 -11.54 -6.83 -1.35
N MET A 27 -11.47 -7.92 -0.59
CA MET A 27 -12.45 -9.02 -0.57
C MET A 27 -13.02 -9.23 0.83
N ILE A 28 -14.26 -8.82 1.08
CA ILE A 28 -14.86 -8.78 2.42
C ILE A 28 -15.50 -10.11 2.83
N CYS A 29 -16.02 -10.87 1.87
CA CYS A 29 -16.56 -12.21 2.11
C CYS A 29 -15.99 -13.18 1.08
N TRP A 30 -15.05 -14.01 1.51
CA TRP A 30 -14.62 -15.14 0.69
C TRP A 30 -15.81 -16.08 0.45
N PRO A 31 -16.00 -16.67 -0.76
CA PRO A 31 -17.21 -17.41 -1.13
C PRO A 31 -17.60 -18.57 -0.20
N SER A 32 -16.66 -19.05 0.60
CA SER A 32 -16.79 -20.23 1.46
C SER A 32 -16.86 -19.93 2.97
N THR A 33 -16.90 -18.66 3.38
CA THR A 33 -16.99 -18.26 4.79
C THR A 33 -18.35 -17.62 5.09
N PRO A 34 -19.07 -18.01 6.17
CA PRO A 34 -20.29 -17.32 6.59
C PRO A 34 -20.02 -15.83 6.80
N CYS A 35 -20.81 -14.98 6.14
CA CYS A 35 -20.62 -13.54 6.14
C CYS A 35 -21.98 -12.84 6.22
N ASP A 36 -22.10 -11.86 7.12
CA ASP A 36 -23.34 -11.14 7.35
C ASP A 36 -23.54 -10.02 6.31
N LYS A 37 -24.31 -10.31 5.25
CA LYS A 37 -24.51 -9.41 4.10
C LYS A 37 -25.11 -8.04 4.44
N TYR A 38 -25.60 -7.82 5.66
CA TYR A 38 -26.18 -6.56 6.10
C TYR A 38 -25.18 -5.61 6.78
N LYS A 39 -23.93 -6.04 6.94
CA LYS A 39 -22.87 -5.25 7.56
C LYS A 39 -21.92 -4.63 6.53
N THR A 40 -21.09 -3.72 7.03
CA THR A 40 -20.03 -3.04 6.27
C THR A 40 -18.70 -3.15 7.02
N SER A 41 -17.61 -3.24 6.27
CA SER A 41 -16.27 -3.02 6.81
C SER A 41 -15.82 -1.63 6.43
N LYS A 42 -15.25 -0.93 7.39
CA LYS A 42 -14.67 0.39 7.19
C LYS A 42 -13.16 0.26 7.11
N VAL A 43 -12.61 0.51 5.94
CA VAL A 43 -11.17 0.33 5.68
C VAL A 43 -10.60 1.63 5.11
N LYS A 44 -9.49 2.08 5.70
CA LYS A 44 -8.68 3.20 5.18
C LYS A 44 -7.50 2.63 4.40
N PHE A 45 -7.34 3.07 3.17
CA PHE A 45 -6.22 2.74 2.31
C PHE A 45 -5.30 3.95 2.19
N THR A 46 -4.00 3.74 2.34
CA THR A 46 -2.99 4.80 2.25
C THR A 46 -1.88 4.35 1.31
N LEU A 47 -1.62 5.10 0.25
CA LEU A 47 -0.45 4.88 -0.60
C LEU A 47 0.78 5.46 0.09
N ILE A 48 1.74 4.59 0.37
CA ILE A 48 3.03 4.91 0.96
C ILE A 48 4.08 4.91 -0.15
N VAL A 49 4.83 6.00 -0.25
CA VAL A 49 6.01 6.11 -1.12
C VAL A 49 7.21 6.43 -0.25
N ASN A 50 8.19 5.53 -0.21
CA ASN A 50 9.42 5.78 0.52
C ASN A 50 10.59 5.97 -0.44
N GLN A 51 11.45 6.92 -0.11
CA GLN A 51 12.79 7.04 -0.62
C GLN A 51 13.78 6.57 0.42
N TRP A 52 14.87 5.95 -0.01
CA TRP A 52 15.88 5.35 0.85
C TRP A 52 17.24 6.01 0.69
N LYS A 53 18.08 5.85 1.72
CA LYS A 53 19.50 6.18 1.67
C LYS A 53 20.32 4.98 1.21
N SER A 54 21.56 5.24 0.79
CA SER A 54 22.47 4.18 0.34
C SER A 54 22.81 3.16 1.45
N ASP A 55 22.72 3.56 2.71
CA ASP A 55 22.93 2.71 3.89
C ASP A 55 21.70 1.87 4.28
N GLY A 56 20.60 1.96 3.51
CA GLY A 56 19.36 1.23 3.77
C GLY A 56 18.45 1.88 4.80
N THR A 57 18.79 3.06 5.32
CA THR A 57 17.88 3.83 6.19
C THR A 57 16.87 4.64 5.37
N LEU A 58 15.71 4.93 5.98
CA LEU A 58 14.66 5.72 5.34
C LEU A 58 15.14 7.16 5.13
N CYS A 59 14.99 7.68 3.92
CA CYS A 59 15.29 9.07 3.59
C CYS A 59 14.03 9.95 3.74
N LYS A 60 12.93 9.55 3.10
CA LYS A 60 11.68 10.31 3.04
C LYS A 60 10.51 9.36 2.86
N THR A 61 9.37 9.68 3.46
CA THR A 61 8.09 9.02 3.22
C THR A 61 7.05 10.05 2.80
N ASP A 62 6.17 9.67 1.88
CA ASP A 62 4.91 10.33 1.60
C ASP A 62 3.78 9.32 1.85
N ASP A 63 2.83 9.69 2.69
CA ASP A 63 1.62 8.96 3.04
C ASP A 63 0.36 9.84 2.91
N SER A 64 0.48 10.91 2.11
CA SER A 64 -0.54 11.97 1.96
C SER A 64 -1.78 11.51 1.19
N VAL A 65 -1.65 10.43 0.40
CA VAL A 65 -2.71 9.90 -0.44
C VAL A 65 -3.42 8.78 0.30
N ALA A 66 -4.61 9.08 0.84
CA ALA A 66 -5.43 8.12 1.55
C ALA A 66 -6.92 8.24 1.19
N VAL A 67 -7.62 7.11 1.22
CA VAL A 67 -9.08 7.03 1.04
C VAL A 67 -9.69 6.10 2.08
N THR A 68 -10.86 6.45 2.60
CA THR A 68 -11.64 5.56 3.47
C THR A 68 -12.86 5.07 2.72
N HIS A 69 -13.11 3.76 2.79
CA HIS A 69 -14.28 3.13 2.22
C HIS A 69 -15.07 2.37 3.27
N ASP A 70 -16.38 2.59 3.27
CA ASP A 70 -17.34 1.65 3.82
C ASP A 70 -17.70 0.66 2.70
N VAL A 71 -17.42 -0.62 2.93
CA VAL A 71 -17.60 -1.68 1.93
C VAL A 71 -18.60 -2.69 2.47
N PRO A 72 -19.80 -2.78 1.87
CA PRO A 72 -20.79 -3.78 2.25
C PRO A 72 -20.25 -5.20 2.07
N TYR A 73 -20.64 -6.09 2.97
CA TYR A 73 -20.17 -7.48 2.96
C TYR A 73 -20.57 -8.24 1.69
N TRP A 74 -21.71 -7.92 1.08
CA TRP A 74 -22.08 -8.54 -0.20
C TRP A 74 -21.17 -8.17 -1.38
N VAL A 75 -20.29 -7.17 -1.24
CA VAL A 75 -19.29 -6.85 -2.26
C VAL A 75 -18.19 -7.89 -2.20
N HIS A 76 -18.15 -8.75 -3.22
CA HIS A 76 -17.13 -9.78 -3.31
C HIS A 76 -15.75 -9.14 -3.49
N HIS A 77 -15.56 -8.28 -4.49
CA HIS A 77 -14.30 -7.61 -4.79
C HIS A 77 -14.51 -6.10 -4.94
N LYS A 78 -13.62 -5.28 -4.37
CA LYS A 78 -13.57 -3.83 -4.56
C LYS A 78 -12.16 -3.36 -4.88
N TYR A 79 -12.02 -2.72 -6.04
CA TYR A 79 -10.79 -2.07 -6.45
C TYR A 79 -10.64 -0.67 -5.84
N VAL A 80 -9.44 -0.33 -5.39
CA VAL A 80 -9.13 0.97 -4.76
C VAL A 80 -7.86 1.56 -5.39
N PRO A 81 -7.98 2.47 -6.38
CA PRO A 81 -6.83 3.15 -6.96
C PRO A 81 -6.41 4.35 -6.12
N LEU A 82 -5.09 4.53 -5.97
CA LEU A 82 -4.46 5.65 -5.29
C LEU A 82 -3.38 6.22 -6.22
N ASN A 83 -3.30 7.54 -6.34
CA ASN A 83 -2.33 8.21 -7.21
C ASN A 83 -1.62 9.33 -6.46
N LYS A 84 -0.29 9.24 -6.38
CA LYS A 84 0.62 10.31 -5.99
C LYS A 84 1.30 10.86 -7.24
N ALA A 85 0.84 12.01 -7.73
CA ALA A 85 1.30 12.56 -9.01
C ALA A 85 2.65 13.31 -8.94
N ASP A 86 3.12 13.68 -7.75
CA ASP A 86 4.21 14.65 -7.60
C ASP A 86 5.16 14.30 -6.44
N PHE A 87 5.60 13.04 -6.35
CA PHE A 87 6.62 12.70 -5.37
C PHE A 87 7.97 13.28 -5.81
N THR A 88 8.40 14.37 -5.17
CA THR A 88 9.73 14.94 -5.40
C THR A 88 10.82 14.09 -4.76
N VAL A 89 11.85 13.75 -5.54
CA VAL A 89 13.05 13.07 -5.07
C VAL A 89 13.82 14.01 -4.14
N SER A 90 14.03 13.58 -2.90
CA SER A 90 14.87 14.27 -1.93
C SER A 90 16.34 14.22 -2.35
N LYS A 91 17.01 15.37 -2.24
CA LYS A 91 18.45 15.54 -2.48
C LYS A 91 19.24 15.76 -1.18
N GLU A 92 18.60 15.52 -0.03
CA GLU A 92 19.26 15.57 1.27
C GLU A 92 20.45 14.60 1.32
N PRO A 93 21.50 14.88 2.12
CA PRO A 93 22.69 14.05 2.17
C PRO A 93 22.39 12.56 2.44
N GLY A 94 22.95 11.71 1.57
CA GLY A 94 22.82 10.24 1.66
C GLY A 94 21.54 9.67 1.04
N CYS A 95 20.56 10.50 0.69
CA CYS A 95 19.39 10.07 -0.07
C CYS A 95 19.78 9.69 -1.49
N VAL A 96 19.35 8.51 -1.93
CA VAL A 96 19.56 8.01 -3.29
C VAL A 96 18.21 7.85 -3.98
N PRO A 97 18.14 7.81 -5.32
CA PRO A 97 16.91 7.54 -6.06
C PRO A 97 16.51 6.06 -5.95
N ARG A 98 16.41 5.54 -4.73
CA ARG A 98 15.97 4.20 -4.38
C ARG A 98 14.65 4.29 -3.65
N PHE A 99 13.67 3.49 -4.05
CA PHE A 99 12.32 3.61 -3.55
C PHE A 99 11.68 2.24 -3.28
N ASN A 100 10.69 2.24 -2.40
CA ASN A 100 9.63 1.22 -2.40
C ASN A 100 8.28 1.91 -2.19
N THR A 101 7.22 1.27 -2.68
CA THR A 101 5.86 1.81 -2.63
C THR A 101 4.86 0.72 -2.30
N TYR A 102 3.83 1.02 -1.49
CA TYR A 102 2.78 0.06 -1.13
C TYR A 102 1.51 0.74 -0.66
N VAL A 103 0.42 -0.02 -0.56
CA VAL A 103 -0.88 0.50 -0.09
C VAL A 103 -1.23 -0.13 1.24
N LYS A 104 -1.01 0.62 2.32
CA LYS A 104 -1.41 0.20 3.67
C LYS A 104 -2.93 0.20 3.80
N ALA A 105 -3.50 -0.89 4.30
CA ALA A 105 -4.92 -0.99 4.64
C ALA A 105 -5.11 -0.98 6.17
N GLU A 106 -6.01 -0.13 6.68
CA GLU A 106 -6.28 0.00 8.10
C GLU A 106 -7.77 -0.24 8.36
N TRP A 107 -8.09 -1.29 9.11
CA TRP A 107 -9.46 -1.63 9.47
C TRP A 107 -9.91 -0.74 10.62
N LEU A 108 -10.85 0.15 10.33
CA LEU A 108 -11.40 1.11 11.27
C LEU A 108 -12.68 0.62 11.95
N GLY A 109 -13.33 -0.40 11.39
CA GLY A 109 -14.54 -1.01 11.94
C GLY A 109 -15.12 -2.11 11.05
N GLY A 110 -15.99 -2.94 11.60
CA GLY A 110 -16.50 -4.14 10.92
C GLY A 110 -15.49 -5.28 10.93
N GLU A 111 -15.71 -6.28 10.08
CA GLU A 111 -14.86 -7.47 9.96
C GLU A 111 -13.62 -7.20 9.13
N THR A 112 -12.56 -7.96 9.42
CA THR A 112 -11.38 -8.01 8.57
C THR A 112 -11.71 -8.69 7.23
N ALA A 113 -11.01 -8.26 6.20
CA ALA A 113 -11.24 -8.68 4.81
C ALA A 113 -9.91 -9.17 4.22
N GLY A 114 -9.98 -9.97 3.16
CA GLY A 114 -8.80 -10.30 2.37
C GLY A 114 -8.39 -9.11 1.50
N ILE A 115 -7.08 -8.91 1.32
CA ILE A 115 -6.55 -8.07 0.23
C ILE A 115 -5.92 -9.01 -0.81
N GLN A 116 -6.40 -8.96 -2.05
CA GLN A 116 -5.86 -9.73 -3.16
C GLN A 116 -4.80 -8.92 -3.92
N GLY A 117 -3.77 -9.60 -4.45
CA GLY A 117 -2.57 -9.00 -5.05
C GLY A 117 -1.27 -9.20 -4.28
N THR A 118 -1.24 -10.16 -3.33
CA THR A 118 -0.12 -10.41 -2.43
C THR A 118 1.16 -10.79 -3.20
N ALA A 119 2.22 -9.99 -3.08
CA ALA A 119 3.56 -10.46 -3.38
C ALA A 119 3.89 -11.62 -2.42
N THR A 120 4.02 -12.83 -2.95
CA THR A 120 4.36 -13.99 -2.13
C THR A 120 5.75 -13.83 -1.52
N ARG A 121 5.90 -14.18 -0.23
CA ARG A 121 7.15 -14.31 0.57
C ARG A 121 7.51 -13.18 1.55
N LEU A 122 6.62 -12.22 1.82
CA LEU A 122 6.86 -11.27 2.90
C LEU A 122 6.36 -11.79 4.27
N PRO A 123 7.01 -11.45 5.39
CA PRO A 123 6.69 -11.93 6.75
C PRO A 123 5.24 -11.68 7.20
N ASP A 124 4.57 -10.76 6.51
CA ASP A 124 3.23 -10.24 6.74
C ASP A 124 2.14 -11.22 6.26
N SER A 125 2.53 -12.25 5.50
CA SER A 125 1.70 -13.40 5.11
C SER A 125 1.25 -14.29 6.28
N ARG A 126 1.74 -14.02 7.51
CA ARG A 126 1.32 -14.70 8.74
C ARG A 126 0.41 -13.79 9.56
N GLY A 127 -0.88 -13.79 9.19
CA GLY A 127 -2.01 -13.16 9.88
C GLY A 127 -1.71 -12.39 11.17
N SER A 128 -1.69 -11.06 11.07
CA SER A 128 -1.72 -10.16 12.22
C SER A 128 -3.18 -9.90 12.62
N THR A 129 -3.54 -10.07 13.90
CA THR A 129 -4.91 -9.88 14.38
C THR A 129 -5.26 -8.42 14.70
N THR A 130 -4.34 -7.47 14.50
CA THR A 130 -4.53 -6.07 14.97
C THR A 130 -4.10 -4.97 14.00
N THR A 131 -3.18 -5.25 13.07
CA THR A 131 -2.69 -4.27 12.08
C THR A 131 -2.17 -5.02 10.86
N HIS A 132 -2.89 -4.95 9.74
CA HIS A 132 -2.50 -5.56 8.47
C HIS A 132 -1.90 -4.48 7.57
N ASP A 133 -0.58 -4.38 7.48
CA ASP A 133 0.04 -3.61 6.40
C ASP A 133 -0.09 -4.47 5.14
N SER A 134 -0.94 -4.07 4.19
CA SER A 134 -1.14 -4.83 2.95
C SER A 134 -0.22 -4.33 1.84
N ASP A 135 0.14 -5.25 0.96
CA ASP A 135 0.80 -4.93 -0.29
C ASP A 135 -0.21 -4.58 -1.38
N MET A 136 0.27 -3.76 -2.30
CA MET A 136 -0.38 -3.22 -3.49
C MET A 136 -0.41 -4.29 -4.60
N SER A 137 -1.54 -4.43 -5.31
CA SER A 137 -1.68 -5.39 -6.40
C SER A 137 -0.85 -4.99 -7.63
N HIS A 138 -0.76 -3.69 -7.95
CA HIS A 138 0.13 -3.14 -8.97
C HIS A 138 0.67 -1.75 -8.59
N ALA A 139 1.97 -1.51 -8.79
CA ALA A 139 2.56 -0.16 -8.84
C ALA A 139 2.93 0.20 -10.27
N TYR A 140 2.57 1.41 -10.68
CA TYR A 140 3.17 2.05 -11.84
C TYR A 140 3.92 3.29 -11.39
N VAL A 141 5.19 3.35 -11.77
CA VAL A 141 6.10 4.44 -11.44
C VAL A 141 6.55 5.13 -12.72
N LEU A 142 6.25 6.43 -12.82
CA LEU A 142 6.64 7.24 -13.97
C LEU A 142 7.60 8.35 -13.52
N PRO A 143 8.92 8.21 -13.75
CA PRO A 143 9.89 9.24 -13.41
C PRO A 143 9.76 10.46 -14.33
N TYR A 144 10.08 11.65 -13.81
CA TYR A 144 10.21 12.90 -14.57
C TYR A 144 11.39 13.74 -14.09
#